data_AF-A0A6I3LT05-F1
#
_entry.id   AF-A0A6I3LT05-F1
#
_cell.length_a   1.000
_cell.length_b   1.000
_cell.length_c   1.000
_cell.angle_alpha   90.00
_cell.angle_beta   90.00
_cell.angle_gamma   90.00
#
_symmetry.space_group_name_H-M   'P 1'
#
loop_
_entity.id
_entity.type
_entity.pdbx_description
1 polymer ?
#
loop_
_entity_poly.entity_id
_entity_poly.type
_entity_poly.pdbx_seq_one_letter_code
_entity_poly.pdbx_strand_id
1 'polypeptide(L)'
;MKNIVLFLVVILYSCKSKNCISTNNKLVAEFEKNIKIVQTAQKKKKLRVVEYREAILYLSNTTGIMTLADYSEPVGYLNDEDYRRDMKLWKRWLNENRCIREIE
;
A
#
# COMPACT_ATOMS: atom_id res chain seq x y z
N MET A 1 -3.57 -47.43 17.44
CA MET A 1 -3.59 -46.02 17.90
C MET A 1 -2.82 -45.14 16.91
N LYS A 2 -3.37 -44.96 15.71
CA LYS A 2 -2.94 -44.02 14.68
C LYS A 2 -4.26 -43.46 14.13
N ASN A 3 -4.34 -42.16 13.85
CA ASN A 3 -5.54 -41.43 13.35
C ASN A 3 -6.24 -40.48 14.34
N ILE A 4 -5.56 -39.93 15.35
CA ILE A 4 -6.10 -38.80 16.16
C ILE A 4 -5.27 -37.51 15.96
N VAL A 5 -4.19 -37.54 15.18
CA VAL A 5 -3.30 -36.37 15.01
C VAL A 5 -3.75 -35.42 13.91
N LEU A 6 -4.71 -35.81 13.04
CA LEU A 6 -5.08 -35.01 11.87
C LEU A 6 -6.09 -33.88 12.15
N PHE A 7 -6.75 -33.86 13.31
CA PHE A 7 -7.84 -32.92 13.59
C PHE A 7 -7.42 -31.63 14.32
N LEU A 8 -6.19 -31.53 14.82
CA LEU A 8 -5.75 -30.37 15.62
C LEU A 8 -5.06 -29.25 14.81
N VAL A 9 -4.77 -29.46 13.53
CA VAL A 9 -4.11 -28.45 12.68
C VAL A 9 -5.10 -27.44 12.07
N VAL A 10 -6.39 -27.78 11.98
CA VAL A 10 -7.39 -26.94 11.29
C VAL A 10 -7.88 -25.76 12.17
N ILE A 11 -7.76 -25.86 13.50
CA ILE A 11 -8.33 -24.85 14.41
C ILE A 11 -7.43 -23.59 14.54
N LEU A 12 -6.15 -23.66 14.16
CA LEU A 12 -5.22 -22.53 14.26
C LEU A 12 -5.27 -21.54 13.09
N TYR A 13 -5.95 -21.89 11.98
CA TYR A 13 -6.04 -21.02 10.80
C TYR A 13 -7.17 -19.98 10.92
N SER A 14 -8.28 -20.30 11.59
CA SER A 14 -9.46 -19.42 11.64
C SER A 14 -9.30 -18.18 12.54
N CYS A 15 -8.35 -18.17 13.47
CA CYS A 15 -8.07 -16.97 14.29
C CYS A 15 -7.11 -15.98 13.60
N LYS A 16 -6.33 -16.40 12.60
CA LYS A 16 -5.45 -15.51 11.84
C LYS A 16 -6.18 -14.79 10.70
N SER A 17 -7.17 -15.41 10.08
CA SER A 17 -7.86 -14.82 8.91
C SER A 17 -8.62 -13.53 9.24
N LYS A 18 -9.40 -13.49 10.34
CA LYS A 18 -10.12 -12.27 10.77
C LYS A 18 -9.18 -11.10 11.09
N ASN A 19 -8.03 -11.37 11.71
CA ASN A 19 -7.02 -10.35 12.03
C ASN A 19 -6.20 -9.92 10.82
N CYS A 20 -5.98 -10.83 9.86
CA CYS A 20 -5.38 -10.54 8.56
C CYS A 20 -6.27 -9.56 7.78
N ILE A 21 -7.57 -9.84 7.68
CA ILE A 21 -8.54 -9.00 6.98
C ILE A 21 -8.62 -7.59 7.59
N SER A 22 -8.72 -7.47 8.92
CA SER A 22 -8.87 -6.16 9.58
C SER A 22 -7.61 -5.30 9.50
N THR A 23 -6.44 -5.89 9.72
CA THR A 23 -5.13 -5.20 9.62
C THR A 23 -4.83 -4.81 8.18
N ASN A 24 -5.10 -5.71 7.23
CA ASN A 24 -4.91 -5.43 5.81
C ASN A 24 -5.84 -4.30 5.33
N ASN A 25 -7.11 -4.25 5.76
CA ASN A 25 -8.02 -3.19 5.34
C ASN A 25 -7.57 -1.80 5.80
N LYS A 26 -7.02 -1.69 7.02
CA LYS A 26 -6.46 -0.42 7.51
C LYS A 26 -5.25 0.00 6.68
N LEU A 27 -4.33 -0.94 6.42
CA LEU A 27 -3.15 -0.69 5.60
C LEU A 27 -3.54 -0.27 4.17
N VAL A 28 -4.49 -0.97 3.55
CA VAL A 28 -5.00 -0.65 2.21
C VAL A 28 -5.60 0.75 2.18
N ALA A 29 -6.45 1.10 3.15
CA ALA A 29 -7.07 2.41 3.21
C ALA A 29 -6.04 3.54 3.40
N GLU A 30 -5.04 3.33 4.25
CA GLU A 30 -3.96 4.30 4.46
C GLU A 30 -3.07 4.43 3.22
N PHE A 31 -2.75 3.31 2.56
CA PHE A 31 -1.98 3.31 1.32
C PHE A 31 -2.72 4.05 0.19
N GLU A 32 -4.01 3.79 0.01
CA GLU A 32 -4.87 4.49 -0.96
C GLU A 32 -4.96 6.00 -0.69
N LYS A 33 -5.07 6.38 0.59
CA LYS A 33 -5.05 7.79 1.01
C LYS A 33 -3.76 8.46 0.55
N ASN A 34 -2.60 7.84 0.79
CA ASN A 34 -1.31 8.38 0.38
C ASN A 34 -1.15 8.44 -1.15
N ILE A 35 -1.62 7.42 -1.89
CA ILE A 35 -1.70 7.47 -3.35
C ILE A 35 -2.52 8.68 -3.83
N LYS A 36 -3.66 8.95 -3.21
CA LYS A 36 -4.53 10.07 -3.57
C LYS A 36 -3.87 11.43 -3.29
N ILE A 37 -3.09 11.55 -2.22
CA ILE A 37 -2.30 12.75 -1.92
C ILE A 37 -1.29 13.00 -3.06
N VAL A 38 -0.50 11.98 -3.44
CA VAL A 38 0.47 12.12 -4.55
C VAL A 38 -0.23 12.46 -5.88
N GLN A 39 -1.36 11.83 -6.19
CA GLN A 39 -2.15 12.15 -7.40
C GLN A 39 -2.69 13.59 -7.38
N THR A 40 -3.12 14.07 -6.21
CA THR A 40 -3.61 15.44 -6.05
C THR A 40 -2.48 16.45 -6.18
N ALA A 41 -1.31 16.13 -5.63
CA ALA A 41 -0.07 16.91 -5.78
C ALA A 41 0.27 17.05 -7.27
N GLN A 42 0.28 15.95 -8.03
CA GLN A 42 0.58 15.98 -9.46
C GLN A 42 -0.41 16.83 -10.26
N LYS A 43 -1.72 16.69 -10.01
CA LYS A 43 -2.76 17.36 -10.80
C LYS A 43 -2.92 18.84 -10.49
N LYS A 44 -2.81 19.20 -9.20
CA LYS A 44 -3.23 20.53 -8.72
C LYS A 44 -2.09 21.36 -8.14
N LYS A 45 -0.98 20.73 -7.74
CA LYS A 45 0.16 21.37 -7.04
C LYS A 45 -0.23 22.29 -5.86
N LYS A 46 -1.40 22.07 -5.24
CA LYS A 46 -1.99 22.93 -4.18
C LYS A 46 -1.95 22.32 -2.77
N LEU A 47 -1.21 21.23 -2.58
CA LEU A 47 -1.06 20.58 -1.28
C LEU A 47 0.05 21.22 -0.47
N ARG A 48 0.03 21.02 0.85
CA ARG A 48 1.18 21.41 1.68
C ARG A 48 2.35 20.49 1.33
N VAL A 49 3.55 21.07 1.19
CA VAL A 49 4.80 20.35 0.88
C VAL A 49 5.00 19.17 1.84
N VAL A 50 4.71 19.37 3.13
CA VAL A 50 4.83 18.34 4.16
C VAL A 50 3.91 17.15 3.88
N GLU A 51 2.64 17.38 3.57
CA GLU A 51 1.67 16.30 3.30
C GLU A 51 2.08 15.46 2.09
N TYR A 52 2.58 16.12 1.03
CA TYR A 52 3.08 15.44 -0.15
C TYR A 52 4.32 14.58 0.16
N ARG A 53 5.29 15.14 0.89
CA ARG A 53 6.53 14.43 1.24
C ARG A 53 6.28 13.27 2.19
N GLU A 54 5.42 13.44 3.18
CA GLU A 54 4.99 12.36 4.08
C GLU A 54 4.32 11.23 3.30
N ALA A 55 3.47 11.54 2.31
CA ALA A 55 2.83 10.52 1.50
C ALA A 55 3.84 9.74 0.64
N ILE A 56 4.81 10.40 0.01
CA ILE A 56 5.87 9.72 -0.74
C ILE A 56 6.74 8.85 0.16
N LEU A 57 7.11 9.36 1.33
CA LEU A 57 7.91 8.60 2.31
C LEU A 57 7.16 7.38 2.81
N TYR A 58 5.87 7.53 3.15
CA TYR A 58 5.02 6.42 3.54
C TYR A 58 4.98 5.34 2.46
N LEU A 59 4.71 5.71 1.21
CA LEU A 59 4.62 4.75 0.10
C LEU A 59 5.96 4.05 -0.15
N SER A 60 7.06 4.80 -0.14
CA SER A 60 8.40 4.26 -0.35
C SER A 60 8.81 3.30 0.77
N ASN A 61 8.60 3.69 2.03
CA ASN A 61 8.95 2.87 3.19
C ASN A 61 8.09 1.61 3.30
N THR A 62 6.78 1.71 3.00
CA THR A 62 5.86 0.58 3.08
C THR A 62 6.16 -0.47 2.02
N THR A 63 6.55 -0.03 0.81
CA THR A 63 6.75 -0.94 -0.32
C THR A 63 8.21 -1.34 -0.54
N GLY A 64 9.17 -0.60 0.01
CA GLY A 64 10.58 -0.69 -0.37
C GLY A 64 10.89 -0.11 -1.76
N ILE A 65 9.92 0.51 -2.43
CA ILE A 65 10.09 1.09 -3.78
C ILE A 65 10.61 2.51 -3.64
N MET A 66 11.86 2.74 -4.07
CA MET A 66 12.46 4.07 -4.08
C MET A 66 11.81 4.97 -5.14
N THR A 67 11.33 6.13 -4.70
CA THR A 67 10.75 7.15 -5.57
C THR A 67 11.81 7.82 -6.46
N LEU A 68 11.39 8.27 -7.64
CA LEU A 68 12.17 9.15 -8.52
C LEU A 68 11.68 10.60 -8.50
N ALA A 69 10.87 10.97 -7.50
CA ALA A 69 10.47 12.36 -7.33
C ALA A 69 11.70 13.27 -7.11
N ASP A 70 11.85 14.26 -7.99
CA ASP A 70 12.83 15.33 -7.81
C ASP A 70 12.37 16.27 -6.67
N TYR A 71 13.17 16.38 -5.62
CA TYR A 71 12.86 17.18 -4.44
C TYR A 71 13.12 18.69 -4.60
N SER A 72 13.66 19.12 -5.74
CA SER A 72 13.71 20.54 -6.11
C SER A 72 12.32 21.10 -6.42
N GLU A 73 11.38 20.26 -6.88
CA GLU A 73 9.97 20.58 -6.98
C GLU A 73 9.30 20.42 -5.59
N PRO A 74 8.70 21.48 -5.01
CA PRO A 74 8.09 21.37 -3.69
C PRO A 74 6.91 20.39 -3.62
N VAL A 75 6.11 20.29 -4.70
CA VAL A 75 4.93 19.43 -4.77
C VAL A 75 4.74 18.84 -6.17
N GLY A 76 4.49 17.53 -6.22
CA GLY A 76 4.38 16.80 -7.48
C GLY A 76 5.74 16.43 -8.05
N TYR A 77 5.73 15.71 -9.16
CA TYR A 77 6.92 15.30 -9.87
C TYR A 77 7.25 16.36 -10.92
N LEU A 78 8.54 16.65 -11.07
CA LEU A 78 9.03 17.46 -12.18
C LEU A 78 8.87 16.72 -13.52
N ASN A 79 9.12 15.41 -13.51
CA ASN A 79 9.02 14.53 -14.68
C ASN A 79 7.80 13.61 -14.60
N ASP A 80 6.95 13.66 -15.63
CA ASP A 80 5.75 12.83 -15.73
C ASP A 80 6.06 11.33 -15.90
N GLU A 81 7.20 10.96 -16.47
CA GLU A 81 7.61 9.56 -16.60
C GLU A 81 7.94 8.93 -15.24
N ASP A 82 8.67 9.66 -14.41
CA ASP A 82 8.99 9.27 -13.04
C ASP A 82 7.71 9.11 -12.21
N TYR A 83 6.78 10.07 -12.36
CA TYR A 83 5.45 9.95 -11.75
C TYR A 83 4.70 8.69 -12.20
N ARG A 84 4.66 8.42 -13.51
CA ARG A 84 3.95 7.26 -14.07
C ARG A 84 4.58 5.95 -13.60
N ARG A 85 5.91 5.87 -13.54
CA ARG A 85 6.65 4.72 -13.02
C ARG A 85 6.26 4.45 -11.56
N ASP A 86 6.41 5.44 -10.69
CA ASP A 86 6.20 5.28 -9.25
C ASP A 86 4.76 4.89 -8.95
N MET A 87 3.81 5.58 -9.59
CA MET A 87 2.38 5.28 -9.47
C MET A 87 2.04 3.86 -9.94
N LYS A 88 2.65 3.38 -11.03
CA LYS A 88 2.45 2.01 -11.53
C LYS A 88 2.96 0.98 -10.51
N LEU A 89 4.15 1.18 -9.99
CA LEU A 89 4.78 0.26 -9.04
C LEU A 89 4.02 0.20 -7.71
N TRP A 90 3.65 1.35 -7.14
CA TRP A 90 2.88 1.38 -5.88
C TRP A 90 1.47 0.79 -6.04
N LYS A 91 0.77 1.05 -7.15
CA LYS A 91 -0.54 0.44 -7.40
C LYS A 91 -0.46 -1.07 -7.58
N ARG A 92 0.60 -1.55 -8.25
CA ARG A 92 0.86 -2.99 -8.38
C ARG A 92 1.06 -3.62 -7.00
N TRP A 93 1.92 -3.03 -6.18
CA TRP A 93 2.17 -3.49 -4.81
C TRP A 93 0.86 -3.56 -4.00
N LEU A 94 0.03 -2.51 -4.07
CA LEU A 94 -1.26 -2.48 -3.39
C LEU A 94 -2.17 -3.63 -3.82
N ASN A 95 -2.24 -3.92 -5.12
CA ASN A 95 -3.07 -5.01 -5.63
C ASN A 95 -2.56 -6.39 -5.20
N GLU A 96 -1.24 -6.59 -5.18
CA GLU A 96 -0.60 -7.85 -4.77
C GLU A 96 -0.71 -8.10 -3.25
N ASN A 97 -0.83 -7.04 -2.44
CA ASN A 97 -0.85 -7.13 -0.98
C ASN A 97 -2.26 -6.99 -0.38
N ARG A 98 -3.30 -6.74 -1.18
CA ARG A 98 -4.68 -6.80 -0.71
C ARG A 98 -5.04 -8.26 -0.40
N CYS A 99 -5.51 -8.54 0.81
CA CYS A 99 -6.17 -9.80 1.13
C CYS A 99 -7.37 -9.99 0.19
N ILE A 100 -7.29 -11.02 -0.64
CA ILE A 100 -8.43 -11.50 -1.41
C ILE A 100 -9.33 -12.23 -0.40
N ARG A 101 -10.59 -11.82 -0.29
CA ARG A 101 -11.59 -12.69 0.33
C ARG A 101 -11.72 -13.90 -0.59
N GLU A 102 -11.18 -15.05 -0.19
CA GLU A 102 -11.67 -16.31 -0.74
C GLU A 102 -13.17 -16.33 -0.43
N ILE A 103 -13.97 -16.20 -1.49
CA ILE A 103 -15.40 -16.43 -1.42
C ILE A 103 -15.52 -17.95 -1.32
N GLU A 104 -15.75 -18.45 -0.11
CA GLU A 104 -16.29 -19.80 0.12
C GLU A 104 -17.74 -19.87 -0.35
#